data_AF-A0A2L2YHK0-F1
#
_entry.id   AF-A0A2L2YHK0-F1
#
_cell.length_a   1.000
_cell.length_b   1.000
_cell.length_c   1.000
_cell.angle_alpha   90.00
_cell.angle_beta   90.00
_cell.angle_gamma   90.00
#
_symmetry.space_group_name_H-M   'P 1'
#
loop_
_entity.id
_entity.type
_entity.pdbx_description
1 polymer ?
#
loop_
_entity_poly.entity_id
_entity_poly.type
_entity_poly.pdbx_seq_one_letter_code
_entity_poly.pdbx_strand_id
1 'polypeptide(L)'
;AVFYSTLPDDIFLVTYPKCGTTWTGQILLLLLQKGEPLKKPSDLHANAPFLEFTGAKASENMPRPGPIKSHLPFHLAPWSKDSKYIYVARNPKDC
;
A
#
# COMPACT_ATOMS: atom_id res chain seq x y z
N ALA A 1 3.80 -16.56 -5.79
CA ALA A 1 4.26 -15.60 -4.77
C ALA A 1 4.74 -14.35 -5.48
N VAL A 2 4.47 -13.15 -4.94
CA VAL A 2 5.06 -11.92 -5.51
C VAL A 2 6.47 -11.79 -4.96
N PHE A 3 7.46 -11.72 -5.84
CA PHE A 3 8.87 -11.61 -5.46
C PHE A 3 9.23 -10.14 -5.25
N TYR A 4 9.01 -9.64 -4.04
CA TYR A 4 9.41 -8.29 -3.63
C TYR A 4 10.33 -8.38 -2.41
N SER A 5 11.48 -7.71 -2.49
CA SER A 5 12.41 -7.58 -1.38
C SER A 5 12.03 -6.36 -0.55
N THR A 6 11.53 -6.58 0.65
CA THR A 6 11.19 -5.49 1.58
C THR A 6 12.41 -4.64 1.93
N LEU A 7 12.22 -3.33 1.96
CA LEU A 7 13.20 -2.37 2.46
C LEU A 7 12.88 -1.94 3.90
N PRO A 8 13.90 -1.57 4.68
CA PRO A 8 13.70 -0.90 5.96
C PRO A 8 12.79 0.32 5.76
N ASP A 9 11.79 0.48 6.61
CA ASP A 9 10.79 1.57 6.57
C ASP A 9 9.72 1.47 5.46
N ASP A 10 9.61 0.35 4.74
CA ASP A 10 8.43 0.12 3.90
C ASP A 10 7.14 0.18 4.72
N ILE A 11 6.11 0.78 4.13
CA ILE A 11 4.77 0.86 4.72
C ILE A 11 3.83 0.05 3.84
N PHE A 12 3.25 -1.02 4.36
CA PHE A 12 2.26 -1.82 3.66
C PHE A 12 0.85 -1.42 4.10
N LEU A 13 -0.01 -1.08 3.13
CA LEU A 13 -1.44 -0.96 3.33
C LEU A 13 -2.13 -2.25 2.88
N VAL A 14 -2.49 -3.08 3.85
CA VAL A 14 -3.09 -4.39 3.59
C VAL A 14 -4.59 -4.32 3.86
N THR A 15 -5.40 -4.80 2.93
CA THR A 15 -6.86 -4.78 3.06
C THR A 15 -7.46 -6.00 2.38
N TYR A 16 -8.64 -6.46 2.79
CA TYR A 16 -9.43 -7.32 1.90
C TYR A 16 -9.98 -6.46 0.72
N PRO A 17 -10.15 -7.02 -0.50
CA PRO A 17 -10.69 -6.28 -1.63
C PRO A 17 -11.96 -5.49 -1.29
N LYS A 18 -12.02 -4.24 -1.75
CA LYS A 18 -13.16 -3.30 -1.56
C LYS A 18 -13.42 -2.84 -0.11
N CYS A 19 -12.55 -3.17 0.84
CA CYS A 19 -12.70 -2.76 2.24
C CYS A 19 -11.97 -1.44 2.60
N GLY A 20 -11.93 -0.44 1.71
CA GLY A 20 -11.46 0.92 2.03
C GLY A 20 -10.02 1.27 1.64
N THR A 21 -9.35 0.46 0.82
CA THR A 21 -7.93 0.66 0.43
C THR A 21 -7.64 2.03 -0.18
N THR A 22 -8.52 2.55 -1.05
CA THR A 22 -8.31 3.85 -1.70
C THR A 22 -8.33 4.98 -0.68
N TRP A 23 -9.31 4.99 0.22
CA TRP A 23 -9.49 6.07 1.18
C TRP A 23 -8.36 6.09 2.22
N THR A 24 -7.99 4.93 2.76
CA THR A 24 -6.83 4.82 3.66
C THR A 24 -5.53 5.18 2.96
N GLY A 25 -5.36 4.78 1.69
CA GLY A 25 -4.18 5.14 0.90
C GLY A 25 -4.02 6.65 0.74
N GLN A 26 -5.11 7.38 0.51
CA GLN A 26 -5.09 8.84 0.45
C GLN A 26 -4.73 9.48 1.79
N ILE A 27 -5.31 9.00 2.90
CA ILE A 27 -4.97 9.48 4.25
C ILE A 27 -3.48 9.29 4.52
N LEU A 28 -2.93 8.11 4.22
CA LEU A 28 -1.50 7.84 4.42
C LEU A 28 -0.62 8.75 3.57
N LEU A 29 -0.96 8.96 2.30
CA LEU A 29 -0.20 9.88 1.45
C LEU A 29 -0.22 11.30 1.99
N LEU A 30 -1.37 11.80 2.44
CA LEU A 30 -1.47 13.13 3.06
C LEU A 30 -0.59 13.23 4.32
N LEU A 31 -0.59 12.22 5.18
CA LEU A 31 0.26 12.19 6.38
C LEU A 31 1.75 12.22 6.01
N LEU A 32 2.16 11.40 5.03
CA LEU A 32 3.55 11.32 4.57
C LEU A 32 3.99 12.58 3.82
N GLN A 33 3.08 13.27 3.14
CA GLN A 33 3.31 14.51 2.40
C GLN A 33 3.04 15.77 3.24
N LYS A 34 2.93 15.63 4.58
CA LYS A 34 2.74 16.74 5.53
C LYS A 34 1.51 17.62 5.21
N GLY A 35 0.43 17.00 4.74
CA GLY A 35 -0.83 17.64 4.41
C GLY A 35 -0.97 18.06 2.94
N GLU A 36 0.10 17.96 2.14
CA GLU A 36 0.03 18.28 0.71
C GLU A 36 -0.69 17.15 -0.06
N PRO A 37 -1.75 17.44 -0.82
CA PRO A 37 -2.44 16.43 -1.61
C PRO A 37 -1.68 16.08 -2.89
N LEU A 38 -2.00 14.91 -3.47
CA LEU A 38 -1.53 14.56 -4.81
C LEU A 38 -2.01 15.60 -5.83
N LYS A 39 -1.11 15.99 -6.75
CA LYS A 39 -1.42 16.95 -7.83
C LYS A 39 -2.55 16.46 -8.72
N LYS A 40 -2.58 15.17 -9.02
CA LYS A 40 -3.65 14.52 -9.78
C LYS A 40 -4.13 13.27 -9.05
N PRO A 41 -5.45 13.03 -8.97
CA PRO A 41 -5.97 11.77 -8.41
C PRO A 41 -5.42 10.52 -9.09
N SER A 42 -5.09 10.60 -10.39
CA SER A 42 -4.47 9.52 -11.17
C SER A 42 -3.13 9.04 -10.61
N ASP A 43 -2.43 9.90 -9.86
CA ASP A 43 -1.08 9.63 -9.38
C ASP A 43 -1.08 8.69 -8.16
N LEU A 44 -2.26 8.34 -7.63
CA LEU A 44 -2.41 7.44 -6.50
C LEU A 44 -1.75 6.08 -6.75
N HIS A 45 -1.84 5.53 -7.96
CA HIS A 45 -1.22 4.23 -8.27
C HIS A 45 0.30 4.30 -8.39
N ALA A 46 0.85 5.45 -8.79
CA ALA A 46 2.30 5.66 -8.86
C ALA A 46 2.91 5.89 -7.47
N ASN A 47 2.17 6.57 -6.57
CA ASN A 47 2.62 6.89 -5.20
C ASN A 47 2.24 5.81 -4.17
N ALA A 48 1.23 5.00 -4.50
CA ALA A 48 0.80 3.85 -3.74
C ALA A 48 0.49 2.70 -4.71
N PRO A 49 1.51 1.95 -5.17
CA PRO A 49 1.31 0.82 -6.08
C PRO A 49 0.59 -0.33 -5.37
N PHE A 50 -0.07 -1.17 -6.16
CA PHE A 50 -0.61 -2.44 -5.68
C PHE A 50 0.36 -3.55 -6.05
N LEU A 51 0.92 -4.24 -5.06
CA LEU A 51 2.03 -5.16 -5.29
C LEU A 51 1.65 -6.30 -6.26
N GLU A 52 0.48 -6.90 -6.08
CA GLU A 52 -0.02 -7.99 -6.94
C GLU A 52 -0.50 -7.55 -8.33
N PHE A 53 -0.84 -6.28 -8.53
CA PHE A 53 -1.36 -5.78 -9.81
C PHE A 53 -0.30 -5.06 -10.65
N THR A 54 0.59 -4.32 -10.01
CA THR A 54 1.62 -3.50 -10.66
C THR A 54 3.01 -4.15 -10.62
N GLY A 55 3.16 -5.20 -9.81
CA GLY A 55 4.40 -5.95 -9.64
C GLY A 55 5.41 -5.28 -8.71
N ALA A 56 6.45 -6.03 -8.35
CA ALA A 56 7.52 -5.60 -7.46
C ALA A 56 8.23 -4.35 -7.98
N LYS A 57 8.51 -4.29 -9.29
CA LYS A 57 9.22 -3.17 -9.93
C LYS A 57 8.50 -1.82 -9.76
N ALA A 58 7.18 -1.80 -9.70
CA ALA A 58 6.43 -0.56 -9.41
C ALA A 58 6.63 -0.11 -7.95
N SER A 59 6.70 -1.06 -7.02
CA SER A 59 6.94 -0.80 -5.59
C SER A 59 8.41 -0.47 -5.28
N GLU A 60 9.33 -0.89 -6.13
CA GLU A 60 10.74 -0.50 -6.08
C GLU A 60 10.96 0.93 -6.59
N ASN A 61 10.26 1.31 -7.68
CA ASN A 61 10.43 2.61 -8.35
C ASN A 61 9.48 3.71 -7.86
N MET A 62 8.54 3.41 -6.96
CA MET A 62 7.61 4.41 -6.44
C MET A 62 8.33 5.51 -5.64
N PRO A 63 7.79 6.75 -5.62
CA PRO A 63 8.25 7.79 -4.70
C PRO A 63 8.19 7.33 -3.24
N ARG A 64 9.21 7.68 -2.45
CA ARG A 64 9.31 7.35 -1.02
C ARG A 64 9.39 8.62 -0.15
N PRO A 65 8.80 8.60 1.07
CA PRO A 65 8.01 7.52 1.65
C PRO A 65 6.60 7.41 1.02
N GLY A 66 6.08 6.18 0.88
CA GLY A 66 4.74 5.92 0.34
C GLY A 66 4.25 4.52 0.68
N PRO A 67 2.92 4.27 0.70
CA PRO A 67 2.37 2.97 1.07
C PRO A 67 2.31 2.00 -0.12
N ILE A 68 2.82 0.79 0.05
CA ILE A 68 2.64 -0.34 -0.87
C ILE A 68 1.32 -1.04 -0.52
N LYS A 69 0.37 -1.09 -1.45
CA LYS A 69 -0.92 -1.74 -1.21
C LYS A 69 -0.85 -3.23 -1.50
N SER A 70 -1.58 -4.02 -0.72
CA SER A 70 -1.80 -5.42 -1.03
C SER A 70 -3.13 -5.97 -0.49
N HIS A 71 -3.68 -6.93 -1.22
CA HIS A 71 -4.78 -7.81 -0.82
C HIS A 71 -4.33 -9.22 -0.46
N LEU A 72 -3.02 -9.48 -0.53
CA LEU A 72 -2.49 -10.81 -0.27
C LEU A 72 -2.72 -11.22 1.19
N PRO A 73 -3.09 -12.48 1.45
CA PRO A 73 -3.07 -13.01 2.80
C PRO A 73 -1.62 -13.03 3.31
N PHE A 74 -1.45 -12.99 4.64
CA PHE A 74 -0.13 -12.84 5.28
C PHE A 74 0.92 -13.84 4.78
N HIS A 75 0.54 -15.10 4.58
CA HIS A 75 1.45 -16.17 4.14
C HIS A 75 1.92 -16.04 2.68
N LEU A 76 1.33 -15.14 1.88
CA LEU A 76 1.74 -14.83 0.51
C LEU A 76 2.36 -13.44 0.36
N ALA A 77 2.29 -12.62 1.41
CA ALA A 77 2.80 -11.26 1.41
C ALA A 77 4.28 -11.22 1.83
N PRO A 78 5.08 -10.31 1.25
CA PRO A 78 6.45 -10.10 1.73
C PRO A 78 6.43 -9.54 3.16
N TRP A 79 7.17 -10.18 4.06
CA TRP A 79 7.23 -9.82 5.47
C TRP A 79 8.66 -9.50 5.92
N SER A 80 8.81 -8.39 6.66
CA SER A 80 10.02 -8.05 7.40
C SER A 80 9.66 -7.40 8.72
N LYS A 81 10.49 -7.65 9.74
CA LYS A 81 10.41 -7.01 11.06
C LYS A 81 10.69 -5.49 11.01
N ASP A 82 11.39 -5.05 9.96
CA ASP A 82 11.84 -3.66 9.79
C ASP A 82 10.87 -2.84 8.91
N SER A 83 9.75 -3.44 8.50
CA SER A 83 8.67 -2.80 7.73
C SER A 83 7.43 -2.60 8.61
N LYS A 84 6.58 -1.65 8.24
CA LYS A 84 5.32 -1.33 8.93
C LYS A 84 4.14 -1.85 8.14
N TYR A 85 3.15 -2.39 8.84
CA TYR A 85 1.94 -2.97 8.23
C TYR A 85 0.70 -2.33 8.83
N ILE A 86 -0.15 -1.78 7.98
CA ILE A 86 -1.45 -1.21 8.33
C ILE A 86 -2.50 -2.11 7.70
N TYR A 87 -3.21 -2.89 8.52
CA TYR A 87 -4.31 -3.73 8.06
C TYR A 87 -5.65 -3.03 8.28
N VAL A 88 -6.45 -2.88 7.23
CA VAL A 88 -7.82 -2.36 7.34
C VAL A 88 -8.81 -3.52 7.20
N ALA A 89 -9.55 -3.75 8.28
CA ALA A 89 -10.68 -4.66 8.30
C ALA A 89 -11.99 -3.88 8.17
N ARG A 90 -12.99 -4.48 7.53
CA ARG A 90 -14.36 -4.00 7.48
C ARG A 90 -15.30 -5.19 7.62
N ASN A 91 -16.53 -4.95 8.08
CA ASN A 91 -17.56 -5.98 8.10
C ASN A 91 -17.67 -6.62 6.69
N PRO A 92 -17.54 -7.95 6.57
CA PRO A 92 -17.58 -8.65 5.28
C PRO A 92 -18.87 -8.46 4.48
N LYS A 93 -19.97 -8.08 5.14
CA LYS A 93 -21.25 -7.78 4.46
C LYS A 93 -21.24 -6.44 3.71
N ASP A 94 -20.29 -5.56 4.05
CA ASP A 94 -20.18 -4.22 3.48
C ASP A 94 -19.00 -4.08 2.49
N CYS A 95 -18.12 -5.09 2.47
CA CYS A 95 -17.22 -5.30 1.34
C CYS A 95 -18.01 -5.98 0.21
#